data_AF-A0A1G9TJA1-F1
#
_entry.id   AF-A0A1G9TJA1-F1
#
_cell.length_a   1.000
_cell.length_b   1.000
_cell.length_c   1.000
_cell.angle_alpha   90.00
_cell.angle_beta   90.00
_cell.angle_gamma   90.00
#
_symmetry.space_group_name_H-M   'P 1'
#
loop_
_entity.id
_entity.type
_entity.pdbx_description
1 polymer ?
#
loop_
_entity_poly.entity_id
_entity_poly.type
_entity_poly.pdbx_seq_one_letter_code
_entity_poly.pdbx_strand_id
1 'polypeptide(L)'
;MSSPEHGAPKPPPEADLIRLARQARGLSPEEAAERTPVRIKGFRWRQIEKGFKGKVGESDPVKALPKTLAHMAYTVGVTPGRLVEAGREDAAQILREIQIQNAGQTASLPDPLDALDPERQRIIVDMLGQLPARDRGPALRRLAERVEAGELDERGDPPPELPIEHPAEGRASRTGT
;
A
#
# COMPACT_ATOMS: atom_id res chain seq x y z
N MET A 1 12.91 42.55 35.09
CA MET A 1 13.07 41.08 34.98
C MET A 1 12.43 40.67 33.66
N SER A 2 13.23 40.41 32.64
CA SER A 2 12.73 40.08 31.29
C SER A 2 12.34 38.60 31.25
N SER A 3 11.05 38.33 31.02
CA SER A 3 10.56 36.98 30.69
C SER A 3 11.20 36.51 29.38
N PRO A 4 11.76 35.29 29.30
CA PRO A 4 12.24 34.79 28.03
C PRO A 4 11.03 34.29 27.24
N GLU A 5 10.76 34.96 26.11
CA GLU A 5 9.88 34.49 25.04
C GLU A 5 10.42 33.14 24.53
N HIS A 6 10.06 32.03 25.16
CA HIS A 6 10.34 30.69 24.63
C HIS A 6 9.34 30.38 23.52
N GLY A 7 9.46 31.09 22.40
CA GLY A 7 8.75 30.75 21.17
C GLY A 7 9.15 29.33 20.75
N ALA A 8 8.17 28.44 20.61
CA ALA A 8 8.43 27.09 20.16
C ALA A 8 9.17 27.13 18.81
N PRO A 9 10.27 26.38 18.62
CA PRO A 9 11.02 26.43 17.38
C PRO A 9 10.14 25.98 16.22
N LYS A 10 10.16 26.77 15.13
CA LYS A 10 9.42 26.44 13.91
C LYS A 10 9.90 25.08 13.38
N PRO A 11 9.00 24.15 12.99
CA PRO A 11 9.39 22.89 12.40
C PRO A 11 10.25 23.13 11.14
N PRO A 12 11.26 22.28 10.89
CA PRO A 12 12.08 22.41 9.70
C PRO A 12 11.23 22.04 8.45
N PRO A 13 11.58 22.55 7.26
CA PRO A 13 10.75 22.41 6.05
C PRO A 13 10.39 20.95 5.72
N GLU A 14 11.31 20.01 5.93
CA GLU A 14 11.05 18.59 5.69
C GLU A 14 10.03 18.00 6.67
N ALA A 15 9.96 18.50 7.90
CA ALA A 15 9.01 18.02 8.90
C ALA A 15 7.58 18.42 8.52
N ASP A 16 7.42 19.68 8.10
CA ASP A 16 6.15 20.17 7.57
C ASP A 16 5.74 19.44 6.29
N LEU A 17 6.69 19.17 5.39
CA LEU A 17 6.45 18.41 4.17
C LEU A 17 5.86 17.02 4.48
N ILE A 18 6.50 16.27 5.38
CA ILE A 18 6.02 14.94 5.78
C ILE A 18 4.65 15.02 6.45
N ARG A 19 4.46 15.99 7.36
CA ARG A 19 3.19 16.19 8.05
C ARG A 19 2.04 16.48 7.08
N LEU A 20 2.24 17.41 6.16
CA LEU A 20 1.23 17.79 5.16
C LEU A 20 0.93 16.64 4.21
N ALA A 21 1.96 15.92 3.74
CA ALA A 21 1.78 14.75 2.88
C ALA A 21 1.02 13.62 3.60
N ARG A 22 1.34 13.36 4.87
CA ARG A 22 0.59 12.40 5.69
C ARG A 22 -0.88 12.80 5.83
N GLN A 23 -1.14 14.06 6.16
CA GLN A 23 -2.50 14.59 6.31
C GLN A 23 -3.30 14.48 5.01
N ALA A 24 -2.68 14.77 3.86
CA ALA A 24 -3.30 14.62 2.54
C ALA A 24 -3.71 13.17 2.22
N ARG A 25 -3.05 12.18 2.83
CA ARG A 25 -3.40 10.76 2.72
C ARG A 25 -4.40 10.27 3.77
N GLY A 26 -4.85 11.14 4.67
CA GLY A 26 -5.77 10.78 5.74
C GLY A 26 -5.19 9.83 6.80
N LEU A 27 -3.86 9.74 6.90
CA LEU A 27 -3.20 8.82 7.83
C LEU A 27 -2.97 9.51 9.18
N SER A 28 -3.25 8.81 10.28
CA SER A 28 -2.73 9.19 11.60
C SER A 28 -1.21 8.96 11.68
N PRO A 29 -0.48 9.62 12.60
CA PRO A 29 0.94 9.37 12.82
C PRO A 29 1.24 7.91 13.18
N GLU A 30 0.33 7.24 13.90
CA GLU A 30 0.43 5.84 14.29
C GLU A 30 0.33 4.93 13.07
N GLU A 31 -0.70 5.09 12.25
CA GLU A 31 -0.87 4.30 11.01
C GLU A 31 0.27 4.54 10.02
N ALA A 32 0.75 5.79 9.90
CA ALA A 32 1.88 6.10 9.05
C ALA A 32 3.16 5.42 9.55
N ALA A 33 3.38 5.38 10.86
CA ALA A 33 4.51 4.69 11.46
C ALA A 33 4.43 3.17 11.24
N GLU A 34 3.24 2.57 11.37
CA GLU A 34 3.02 1.14 11.11
C GLU A 34 3.23 0.76 9.64
N ARG A 35 2.81 1.61 8.70
CA ARG A 35 3.00 1.39 7.26
C ARG A 35 4.44 1.60 6.79
N THR A 36 5.30 2.11 7.65
CA THR A 36 6.67 2.41 7.27
C THR A 36 7.53 1.16 7.32
N PRO A 37 8.27 0.83 6.23
CA PRO A 37 9.05 -0.41 6.17
C PRO A 37 10.11 -0.55 7.28
N VAL A 38 10.60 0.58 7.80
CA VAL A 38 11.48 0.60 8.96
C VAL A 38 10.68 0.79 10.24
N ARG A 39 11.02 0.00 11.27
CA ARG A 39 10.37 0.10 12.59
C ARG A 39 10.57 1.48 13.20
N ILE A 40 9.51 2.29 13.17
CA ILE A 40 9.41 3.59 13.82
C ILE A 40 8.16 3.59 14.70
N LYS A 41 8.25 4.18 15.90
CA LYS A 41 7.08 4.34 16.78
C LYS A 41 6.31 5.60 16.41
N GLY A 42 4.97 5.60 16.53
CA GLY A 42 4.13 6.78 16.29
C GLY A 42 4.56 8.01 17.08
N PHE A 43 5.02 7.84 18.32
CA PHE A 43 5.61 8.95 19.09
C PHE A 43 6.82 9.59 18.40
N ARG A 44 7.74 8.78 17.86
CA ARG A 44 8.92 9.27 17.14
C ARG A 44 8.53 9.97 15.84
N TRP A 45 7.50 9.45 15.16
CA TRP A 45 6.90 10.10 13.98
C TRP A 45 6.45 11.52 14.30
N ARG A 46 5.65 11.69 15.35
CA ARG A 46 5.15 13.00 15.81
C ARG A 46 6.28 13.97 16.17
N GLN A 47 7.36 13.49 16.80
CA GLN A 47 8.52 14.33 17.12
C GLN A 47 9.22 14.85 15.86
N ILE A 48 9.35 13.99 14.84
CA ILE A 48 9.97 14.38 13.58
C ILE A 48 9.09 15.43 12.88
N GLU A 49 7.77 15.23 12.82
CA GLU A 49 6.84 16.21 12.22
C GLU A 49 6.80 17.55 12.98
N LYS A 50 6.99 17.53 14.30
CA LYS A 50 7.08 18.75 15.11
C LYS A 50 8.42 19.45 14.96
N GLY A 51 9.49 18.73 14.59
CA GLY A 51 10.83 19.29 14.47
C GLY A 51 11.55 19.52 15.81
N PHE A 52 10.97 19.08 16.93
CA PHE A 52 11.59 19.19 18.26
C PHE A 52 11.17 18.06 19.20
N LYS A 53 11.99 17.79 20.21
CA LYS A 53 11.72 16.86 21.33
C LYS A 53 11.85 17.63 22.65
N GLY A 54 11.12 17.19 23.67
CA GLY A 54 11.15 17.80 24.99
C GLY A 54 9.82 18.46 25.38
N LYS A 55 9.84 19.16 26.51
CA LYS A 55 8.68 19.90 27.03
C LYS A 55 8.76 21.37 26.62
N VAL A 56 7.63 22.06 26.71
CA VAL A 56 7.58 23.52 26.53
C VAL A 56 8.57 24.17 27.50
N GLY A 57 9.55 24.92 26.98
CA GLY A 57 10.63 25.55 27.75
C GLY A 57 12.01 24.91 27.58
N GLU A 58 12.08 23.61 27.25
CA GLU A 58 13.34 22.89 27.01
C GLU A 58 13.16 21.98 25.79
N SER A 59 13.29 22.59 24.60
CA SER A 59 12.99 21.97 23.32
C SER A 59 14.26 21.80 22.50
N ASP A 60 14.70 20.54 22.34
CA ASP A 60 15.82 20.22 21.45
C ASP A 60 15.32 20.08 20.01
N PRO A 61 15.96 20.72 19.02
CA PRO A 61 15.62 20.52 17.62
C PRO A 61 15.82 19.04 17.21
N VAL A 62 14.84 18.49 16.51
CA VAL A 62 14.88 17.13 15.97
C VAL A 62 15.11 17.21 14.48
N LYS A 63 16.34 16.90 14.08
CA LYS A 63 16.65 16.56 12.69
C LYS A 63 16.51 15.06 12.51
N ALA A 64 15.62 14.63 11.61
CA ALA A 64 15.51 13.23 11.27
C ALA A 64 16.76 12.75 10.52
N LEU A 65 17.23 11.54 10.88
CA LEU A 65 18.28 10.88 10.12
C LEU A 65 17.84 10.68 8.66
N PRO A 66 18.75 10.78 7.68
CA PRO A 66 18.39 10.73 6.25
C PRO A 66 17.62 9.47 5.88
N LYS A 67 18.08 8.31 6.38
CA LYS A 67 17.40 7.02 6.19
C LYS A 67 15.96 7.03 6.71
N THR A 68 15.76 7.50 7.94
CA THR A 68 14.42 7.56 8.55
C THR A 68 13.51 8.48 7.76
N LEU A 69 14.00 9.66 7.39
CA LEU A 69 13.22 10.62 6.62
C LEU A 69 12.83 10.06 5.24
N ALA A 70 13.74 9.39 4.56
CA ALA A 70 13.49 8.77 3.26
C ALA A 70 12.38 7.71 3.33
N HIS A 71 12.41 6.83 4.34
CA HIS A 71 11.34 5.85 4.52
C HIS A 71 10.00 6.51 4.91
N MET A 72 10.01 7.54 5.76
CA MET A 72 8.79 8.31 6.05
C MET A 72 8.21 8.92 4.78
N ALA A 73 9.05 9.57 3.97
CA ALA A 73 8.68 10.19 2.71
C ALA A 73 8.08 9.17 1.73
N TYR A 74 8.69 7.99 1.62
CA TYR A 74 8.16 6.89 0.83
C TYR A 74 6.75 6.49 1.26
N THR A 75 6.54 6.27 2.57
CA THR A 75 5.24 5.89 3.13
C THR A 75 4.14 6.91 2.83
N VAL A 76 4.47 8.21 2.91
CA VAL A 76 3.50 9.29 2.67
C VAL A 76 3.45 9.75 1.21
N GLY A 77 4.19 9.12 0.30
CA GLY A 77 4.18 9.44 -1.13
C GLY A 77 4.85 10.78 -1.51
N VAL A 78 5.79 11.27 -0.70
CA VAL A 78 6.62 12.42 -1.05
C VAL A 78 7.66 12.00 -2.10
N THR A 79 7.92 12.88 -3.07
CA THR A 79 8.90 12.63 -4.13
C THR A 79 10.32 13.07 -3.73
N PRO A 80 11.38 12.50 -4.33
CA PRO A 80 12.74 12.95 -4.10
C PRO A 80 12.94 14.44 -4.37
N GLY A 81 12.31 14.99 -5.41
CA GLY A 81 12.40 16.41 -5.75
C GLY A 81 11.92 17.31 -4.62
N ARG A 82 10.80 16.97 -3.97
CA ARG A 82 10.28 17.74 -2.83
C ARG A 82 11.17 17.66 -1.60
N LEU A 83 11.93 16.57 -1.42
CA LEU A 83 12.94 16.49 -0.37
C LEU A 83 14.16 17.38 -0.67
N VAL A 84 14.58 17.47 -1.93
CA VAL A 84 15.64 18.40 -2.37
C VAL A 84 15.21 19.85 -2.15
N GLU A 85 13.98 20.20 -2.53
CA GLU A 85 13.42 21.54 -2.27
C GLU A 85 13.37 21.89 -0.77
N ALA A 86 13.23 20.88 0.09
CA ALA A 86 13.29 21.01 1.54
C ALA A 86 14.74 21.00 2.10
N GLY A 87 15.77 20.97 1.26
CA GLY A 87 17.19 20.95 1.65
C GLY A 87 17.68 19.62 2.21
N ARG A 88 17.05 18.51 1.80
CA ARG A 88 17.33 17.14 2.26
C ARG A 88 17.73 16.22 1.10
N GLU A 89 18.79 16.62 0.40
CA GLU A 89 19.40 15.86 -0.70
C GLU A 89 19.84 14.46 -0.25
N ASP A 90 20.35 14.37 0.98
CA ASP A 90 20.77 13.12 1.62
C ASP A 90 19.63 12.09 1.68
N ALA A 91 18.45 12.50 2.13
CA ALA A 91 17.25 11.67 2.18
C ALA A 91 16.68 11.42 0.78
N ALA A 92 16.75 12.41 -0.12
CA ALA A 92 16.28 12.28 -1.50
C ALA A 92 17.06 11.20 -2.28
N GLN A 93 18.37 11.06 -2.04
CA GLN A 93 19.18 9.99 -2.64
C GLN A 93 18.73 8.61 -2.15
N ILE A 94 18.50 8.46 -0.85
CA ILE A 94 18.02 7.19 -0.27
C ILE A 94 16.62 6.87 -0.79
N LEU A 95 15.73 7.86 -0.91
CA LEU A 95 14.37 7.66 -1.42
C LEU A 95 14.37 7.15 -2.87
N ARG A 96 15.24 7.67 -3.73
CA ARG A 96 15.41 7.17 -5.11
C ARG A 96 15.77 5.69 -5.11
N GLU A 97 16.71 5.31 -4.26
CA GLU A 97 17.13 3.91 -4.14
C GLU A 97 16.00 3.01 -3.63
N ILE A 98 15.24 3.46 -2.61
CA ILE A 98 14.04 2.76 -2.14
C ILE A 98 13.05 2.56 -3.30
N GLN A 99 12.81 3.58 -4.11
CA GLN A 99 11.88 3.48 -5.25
C GLN A 99 12.38 2.50 -6.32
N ILE A 100 13.68 2.51 -6.65
CA ILE A 100 14.28 1.57 -7.60
C ILE A 100 14.14 0.12 -7.11
N GLN A 101 14.47 -0.15 -5.85
CA GLN A 101 14.37 -1.49 -5.26
C GLN A 101 12.93 -2.02 -5.25
N ASN A 102 11.95 -1.17 -4.91
CA ASN A 102 10.54 -1.56 -4.92
C ASN A 102 9.98 -1.76 -6.34
N ALA A 103 10.42 -0.95 -7.31
CA ALA A 103 10.06 -1.15 -8.71
C ALA A 103 10.62 -2.47 -9.26
N GLY A 104 11.87 -2.81 -8.91
CA GLY A 104 12.48 -4.09 -9.26
C GLY A 104 11.80 -5.29 -8.60
N GLN A 105 11.26 -5.13 -7.39
CA GLN A 105 10.48 -6.18 -6.72
C GLN A 105 9.12 -6.42 -7.40
N THR A 106 8.45 -5.37 -7.90
CA THR A 106 7.19 -5.54 -8.64
C THR A 106 7.43 -6.20 -10.00
N ALA A 107 8.57 -5.92 -10.64
CA ALA A 107 8.98 -6.56 -11.88
C ALA A 107 9.47 -8.01 -11.72
N SER A 108 9.63 -8.51 -10.48
CA SER A 108 10.11 -9.87 -10.22
C SER A 108 8.99 -10.92 -10.22
N LEU A 109 7.71 -10.52 -10.30
CA LEU A 109 6.65 -11.43 -10.70
C LEU A 109 6.67 -11.48 -12.24
N PRO A 110 6.72 -12.67 -12.87
CA PRO A 110 6.52 -12.76 -14.31
C PRO A 110 5.21 -12.06 -14.66
N ASP A 111 5.21 -11.24 -15.71
CA ASP A 111 3.97 -10.63 -16.19
C ASP A 111 2.99 -11.80 -16.45
N PRO A 112 1.77 -11.79 -15.87
CA PRO A 112 0.78 -12.82 -16.16
C PRO A 112 0.56 -13.00 -17.66
N LEU A 113 0.77 -11.97 -18.47
CA LEU A 113 0.78 -12.09 -19.92
C LEU A 113 1.93 -12.97 -20.41
N ASP A 114 3.15 -12.84 -19.89
CA ASP A 114 4.34 -13.63 -20.30
C ASP A 114 4.17 -15.14 -20.04
N ALA A 115 3.27 -15.51 -19.12
CA ALA A 115 2.91 -16.91 -18.88
C ALA A 115 1.94 -17.49 -19.93
N LEU A 116 1.29 -16.64 -20.74
CA LEU A 116 0.39 -17.05 -21.81
C LEU A 116 1.17 -17.26 -23.11
N ASP A 117 0.68 -18.16 -23.97
CA ASP A 117 1.23 -18.26 -25.31
C ASP A 117 1.01 -16.95 -26.13
N PRO A 118 1.90 -16.61 -27.07
CA PRO A 118 1.82 -15.36 -27.83
C PRO A 118 0.53 -15.17 -28.64
N GLU A 119 -0.16 -16.26 -28.99
CA GLU A 119 -1.43 -16.19 -29.71
C GLU A 119 -2.55 -15.74 -28.77
N ARG A 120 -2.65 -16.32 -27.58
CA ARG A 120 -3.56 -15.88 -26.52
C ARG A 120 -3.29 -14.44 -26.09
N GLN A 121 -2.02 -14.03 -25.94
CA GLN A 121 -1.67 -12.65 -25.65
C GLN A 121 -2.24 -11.68 -26.71
N ARG A 122 -2.08 -12.01 -28.00
CA ARG A 122 -2.61 -11.19 -29.10
C ARG A 122 -4.12 -11.10 -29.08
N ILE A 123 -4.82 -12.21 -28.82
CA ILE A 123 -6.29 -12.24 -28.73
C ILE A 123 -6.78 -11.31 -27.60
N ILE A 124 -6.15 -11.37 -26.42
CA ILE A 124 -6.52 -10.52 -25.28
C ILE A 124 -6.29 -9.03 -25.61
N VAL A 125 -5.13 -8.70 -26.17
CA VAL A 125 -4.80 -7.31 -26.55
C VAL A 125 -5.76 -6.79 -27.61
N ASP A 126 -6.11 -7.61 -28.60
CA ASP A 126 -7.05 -7.24 -29.66
C ASP A 126 -8.47 -7.03 -29.09
N MET A 127 -8.96 -7.94 -28.26
CA MET A 127 -10.25 -7.79 -27.58
C MET A 127 -10.32 -6.53 -26.71
N LEU A 128 -9.26 -6.22 -25.96
CA LEU A 128 -9.18 -4.98 -25.18
C LEU A 128 -9.10 -3.73 -26.08
N GLY A 129 -8.44 -3.85 -27.24
CA GLY A 129 -8.36 -2.81 -28.27
C GLY A 129 -9.73 -2.45 -28.85
N GLN A 130 -10.60 -3.44 -29.03
CA GLN A 130 -11.96 -3.28 -29.54
C GLN A 130 -12.93 -2.66 -28.51
N LEU A 131 -12.58 -2.66 -27.21
CA LEU A 131 -13.35 -2.01 -26.17
C LEU A 131 -13.00 -0.50 -26.06
N PRO A 132 -14.00 0.38 -25.86
CA PRO A 132 -13.77 1.79 -25.54
C PRO A 132 -12.90 1.92 -24.28
N ALA A 133 -11.96 2.88 -24.26
CA ALA A 133 -11.00 3.02 -23.17
C ALA A 133 -11.64 3.13 -21.77
N ARG A 134 -12.81 3.79 -21.68
CA ARG A 134 -13.59 3.92 -20.43
C ARG A 134 -14.14 2.58 -19.90
N ASP A 135 -14.32 1.60 -20.78
CA ASP A 135 -14.99 0.33 -20.48
C ASP A 135 -13.98 -0.81 -20.23
N ARG A 136 -12.69 -0.61 -20.59
CA ARG A 136 -11.60 -1.59 -20.36
C ARG A 136 -11.39 -1.91 -18.87
N GLY A 137 -11.30 -0.88 -18.04
CA GLY A 137 -11.09 -1.04 -16.59
C GLY A 137 -12.21 -1.84 -15.90
N PRO A 138 -13.49 -1.47 -16.10
CA PRO A 138 -14.62 -2.26 -15.61
C PRO A 138 -14.66 -3.70 -16.14
N ALA A 139 -14.33 -3.92 -17.41
CA ALA A 139 -14.29 -5.25 -18.00
C ALA A 139 -13.21 -6.15 -17.35
N LEU A 140 -12.01 -5.62 -17.15
CA LEU A 140 -10.92 -6.32 -16.47
C LEU A 140 -11.25 -6.66 -15.02
N ARG A 141 -11.95 -5.75 -14.31
CA ARG A 141 -12.39 -6.01 -12.92
C ARG A 141 -13.37 -7.17 -12.84
N ARG A 142 -14.38 -7.21 -13.72
CA ARG A 142 -15.34 -8.34 -13.78
C ARG A 142 -14.65 -9.65 -14.14
N LEU A 143 -13.66 -9.61 -15.02
CA LEU A 143 -12.90 -10.80 -15.38
C LEU A 143 -12.10 -11.33 -14.18
N ALA A 144 -11.43 -10.44 -13.44
CA ALA A 144 -10.71 -10.80 -12.21
C ALA A 144 -11.65 -11.42 -11.17
N GLU A 145 -12.83 -10.84 -10.96
CA GLU A 145 -13.85 -11.37 -10.05
C GLU A 145 -14.29 -12.79 -10.44
N ARG A 146 -14.43 -13.09 -11.75
CA ARG A 146 -14.82 -14.43 -12.24
C ARG A 146 -13.70 -15.46 -12.11
N VAL A 147 -12.44 -15.06 -12.29
CA VAL A 147 -11.27 -15.91 -12.06
C VAL A 147 -11.14 -16.23 -10.57
N GLU A 148 -11.29 -15.23 -9.69
CA GLU A 148 -11.27 -15.40 -8.24
C GLU A 148 -12.43 -16.29 -7.75
N ALA A 149 -13.60 -16.21 -8.40
CA ALA A 149 -14.74 -17.09 -8.15
C ALA A 149 -14.55 -18.53 -8.67
N GLY A 150 -13.44 -18.83 -9.34
CA GLY A 150 -13.15 -20.16 -9.89
C GLY A 150 -14.03 -20.56 -11.07
N GLU A 151 -14.71 -19.61 -11.71
CA GLU A 151 -15.61 -19.87 -12.86
C GLU A 151 -14.86 -20.15 -14.17
N LEU A 152 -13.54 -19.97 -14.16
CA LEU A 152 -12.65 -20.09 -15.32
C LEU A 152 -11.46 -20.99 -14.95
N ASP A 153 -11.72 -22.18 -14.41
CA ASP A 153 -10.68 -23.17 -14.19
C ASP A 153 -10.36 -23.88 -15.52
N GLU A 154 -9.08 -23.87 -15.94
CA GLU A 154 -8.59 -24.37 -17.24
C GLU A 154 -8.57 -25.91 -17.36
N ARG A 155 -9.37 -26.63 -16.57
CA ARG A 155 -9.51 -28.09 -16.69
C ARG A 155 -10.99 -28.40 -16.83
N GLY A 156 -11.35 -28.99 -17.97
CA GLY A 156 -12.67 -29.56 -18.21
C GLY A 156 -12.95 -30.79 -17.34
N ASP A 157 -12.85 -30.66 -16.03
CA ASP A 157 -13.44 -31.59 -15.07
C ASP A 157 -14.76 -30.97 -14.61
N PRO A 158 -15.90 -31.69 -14.71
CA PRO A 158 -17.16 -31.19 -14.21
C PRO A 158 -17.02 -30.89 -12.70
N PRO A 159 -17.72 -29.86 -12.18
CA PRO A 159 -17.71 -29.56 -10.75
C PRO A 159 -18.01 -30.83 -9.96
N PRO A 160 -17.36 -31.08 -8.82
CA PRO A 160 -17.68 -32.24 -8.00
C PRO A 160 -19.18 -32.20 -7.70
N GLU A 161 -19.90 -33.24 -8.14
CA GLU A 161 -21.31 -33.40 -7.80
C GLU A 161 -21.42 -33.33 -6.27
N LEU A 162 -22.00 -32.23 -5.78
CA LEU A 162 -22.39 -32.14 -4.39
C LEU A 162 -23.29 -33.34 -4.10
N PRO A 163 -23.04 -34.12 -3.03
CA PRO A 163 -23.90 -35.23 -2.69
C PRO A 163 -25.33 -34.69 -2.55
N ILE A 164 -26.21 -35.14 -3.45
CA ILE A 164 -27.64 -34.93 -3.29
C ILE A 164 -27.98 -35.65 -1.99
N GLU A 165 -28.16 -34.89 -0.91
CA GLU A 165 -28.72 -35.42 0.32
C GLU A 165 -30.14 -35.90 -0.02
N HIS A 166 -30.26 -37.20 -0.30
CA HIS A 166 -31.55 -37.86 -0.34
C HIS A 166 -32.17 -37.74 1.06
N PRO A 167 -33.33 -37.08 1.21
CA PRO A 167 -34.01 -37.09 2.50
C PRO A 167 -34.37 -38.53 2.84
N ALA A 168 -33.92 -38.97 4.01
CA ALA A 168 -34.19 -40.29 4.57
C ALA A 168 -35.70 -40.49 4.74
N GLU A 169 -36.30 -41.23 3.82
CA GLU A 169 -37.66 -41.74 3.99
C GLU A 169 -37.67 -42.79 5.11
N GLY A 170 -38.39 -42.44 6.18
CA GLY A 170 -38.58 -43.28 7.36
C GLY A 170 -39.24 -44.61 7.01
N ARG A 171 -38.55 -45.71 7.33
CA ARG A 171 -39.18 -47.01 7.51
C ARG A 171 -39.58 -47.17 8.97
N ALA A 172 -40.89 -47.09 9.20
CA ALA A 172 -41.53 -47.43 10.45
C ALA A 172 -41.24 -48.89 10.85
N SER A 173 -40.95 -49.04 12.14
CA SER A 173 -40.63 -50.29 12.82
C SER A 173 -41.80 -51.28 12.84
N ARG A 174 -41.43 -52.55 12.70
CA ARG A 174 -42.21 -53.73 13.09
C ARG A 174 -42.38 -53.79 14.61
N THR A 175 -43.61 -54.00 15.06
CA THR A 175 -44.00 -54.71 16.28
C THR A 175 -44.95 -55.80 15.79
N GLY A 176 -44.70 -57.10 15.94
CA GLY A 176 -44.47 -57.81 17.20
C GLY A 176 -45.75 -58.62 17.46
N THR A 177 -45.70 -59.92 17.13
CA THR A 177 -46.74 -60.92 17.45
C THR A 177 -46.34 -61.66 18.72
#